data_AF-A0AAJ7RG17-F1
#
_entry.id   AF-A0AAJ7RG17-F1
#
_cell.length_a   1.000
_cell.length_b   1.000
_cell.length_c   1.000
_cell.angle_alpha   90.00
_cell.angle_beta   90.00
_cell.angle_gamma   90.00
#
_symmetry.space_group_name_H-M   'P 1'
#
loop_
_entity.id
_entity.type
_entity.pdbx_description
1 polymer ?
#
loop_
_entity_poly.entity_id
_entity_poly.type
_entity_poly.pdbx_seq_one_letter_code
_entity_poly.pdbx_strand_id
1 'polypeptide(L)'
;MGFINDELQEVSKLCQNVIDGSRLVCCVQSMVRVEITKTQFKKIIVCIQFPQDYPKVPLLIELKSKTLSEKLLNRLTSVCEKECENLLGKAQILPVLKFISNFIEENSLVCCYDEIASLKKLLLENDELKLKQKTSMIYLKAQQGSYYLKTKIVVPDNYPERCVGLEDTDSNFPAAIVRYILGKGKELGRQCVEPPIKEKARATLFQPSPSLNIVASFLVRSVKMLPMERCQLCRKLCLPEKPEEAVIDENADLHVERLYCGHLFHLQCLITYMKTPPFHGGKKCPSCGQRVYHDKWRLSERLAEERWAHQQARARELAEVADFFE
;
A
#
# COMPACT_ATOMS: atom_id res chain seq x y z
N MET A 1 -36.87 -13.57 40.73
CA MET A 1 -36.03 -13.97 39.59
C MET A 1 -34.81 -13.09 39.64
N GLY A 2 -33.60 -13.65 39.48
CA GLY A 2 -32.37 -12.88 39.68
C GLY A 2 -32.14 -11.89 38.53
N PHE A 3 -31.54 -10.73 38.84
CA PHE A 3 -31.21 -9.67 37.88
C PHE A 3 -30.57 -10.19 36.58
N ILE A 4 -29.65 -11.17 36.71
CA ILE A 4 -28.96 -11.81 35.58
C ILE A 4 -29.95 -12.53 34.65
N ASN A 5 -30.97 -13.20 35.18
CA ASN A 5 -31.94 -13.92 34.34
C ASN A 5 -32.83 -12.97 33.53
N ASP A 6 -33.19 -11.83 34.12
CA ASP A 6 -34.00 -10.83 33.45
C ASP A 6 -33.20 -10.19 32.30
N GLU A 7 -31.92 -9.85 32.54
CA GLU A 7 -31.01 -9.35 31.50
C GLU A 7 -30.75 -10.40 30.41
N LEU A 8 -30.55 -11.68 30.76
CA LEU A 8 -30.37 -12.75 29.77
C LEU A 8 -31.62 -12.94 28.89
N GLN A 9 -32.82 -12.86 29.46
CA GLN A 9 -34.06 -12.92 28.69
C GLN A 9 -34.19 -11.73 27.74
N GLU A 10 -33.81 -10.54 28.20
CA GLU A 10 -33.78 -9.33 27.38
C GLU A 10 -32.80 -9.47 26.22
N VAL A 11 -31.56 -9.90 26.49
CA VAL A 11 -30.53 -10.15 25.46
C VAL A 11 -31.01 -11.21 24.47
N SER A 12 -31.59 -12.31 24.93
CA SER A 12 -32.08 -13.36 24.03
C SER A 12 -33.19 -12.88 23.09
N LYS A 13 -34.02 -11.93 23.51
CA LYS A 13 -35.12 -11.38 22.69
C LYS A 13 -34.67 -10.24 21.79
N LEU A 14 -33.76 -9.39 22.26
CA LEU A 14 -33.43 -8.12 21.63
C LEU A 14 -32.10 -8.10 20.88
N CYS A 15 -31.16 -9.00 21.16
CA CYS A 15 -29.80 -8.94 20.61
C CYS A 15 -29.78 -8.86 19.07
N GLN A 16 -30.52 -9.73 18.38
CA GLN A 16 -30.57 -9.75 16.92
C GLN A 16 -31.33 -8.56 16.32
N ASN A 17 -32.24 -7.95 17.06
CA ASN A 17 -33.06 -6.82 16.60
C ASN A 17 -32.37 -5.47 16.85
N VAL A 18 -31.59 -5.36 17.93
CA VAL A 18 -30.91 -4.12 18.33
C VAL A 18 -29.54 -4.00 17.68
N ILE A 19 -28.93 -5.13 17.29
CA ILE A 19 -27.56 -5.18 16.80
C ILE A 19 -27.52 -5.88 15.45
N ASP A 20 -27.45 -5.08 14.40
CA ASP A 20 -27.41 -5.57 13.02
C ASP A 20 -26.20 -6.48 12.78
N GLY A 21 -26.44 -7.63 12.16
CA GLY A 21 -25.43 -8.63 11.86
C GLY A 21 -24.92 -9.40 13.08
N SER A 22 -25.65 -9.36 14.21
CA SER A 22 -25.33 -10.15 15.40
C SER A 22 -25.97 -11.54 15.37
N ARG A 23 -25.25 -12.52 15.90
CA ARG A 23 -25.73 -13.89 16.12
C ARG A 23 -25.38 -14.30 17.54
N LEU A 24 -26.41 -14.55 18.34
CA LEU A 24 -26.27 -15.09 19.69
C LEU A 24 -25.86 -16.57 19.59
N VAL A 25 -24.67 -16.90 20.10
CA VAL A 25 -24.11 -18.27 20.06
C VAL A 25 -24.39 -18.99 21.37
N CYS A 26 -24.27 -18.30 22.49
CA CYS A 26 -24.52 -18.84 23.82
C CYS A 26 -25.11 -17.74 24.71
N CYS A 27 -26.10 -18.08 25.53
CA CYS A 27 -26.76 -17.15 26.44
C CYS A 27 -27.16 -17.89 27.71
N VAL A 28 -26.17 -18.11 28.59
CA VAL A 28 -26.34 -18.82 29.87
C VAL A 28 -25.80 -17.97 31.01
N GLN A 29 -26.17 -18.29 32.25
CA GLN A 29 -25.74 -17.54 33.44
C GLN A 29 -24.22 -17.48 33.63
N SER A 30 -23.47 -18.46 33.12
CA SER A 30 -22.01 -18.46 33.22
C SER A 30 -21.32 -17.65 32.12
N MET A 31 -21.94 -17.52 30.95
CA MET A 31 -21.36 -16.85 29.81
C MET A 31 -22.39 -16.44 28.76
N VAL A 32 -22.14 -15.29 28.13
CA VAL A 32 -22.83 -14.86 26.92
C VAL A 32 -21.82 -14.75 25.80
N ARG A 33 -22.11 -15.37 24.66
CA ARG A 33 -21.26 -15.33 23.47
C ARG A 33 -22.06 -14.82 22.29
N VAL A 34 -21.62 -13.71 21.72
CA VAL A 34 -22.26 -13.06 20.58
C VAL A 34 -21.23 -12.92 19.47
N GLU A 35 -21.62 -13.30 18.25
CA GLU A 35 -20.84 -13.10 17.05
C GLU A 35 -21.41 -11.90 16.29
N ILE A 36 -20.60 -10.86 16.07
CA ILE A 36 -20.99 -9.67 15.31
C ILE A 36 -20.25 -9.74 13.97
N THR A 37 -21.00 -9.82 12.87
CA THR A 37 -20.47 -9.88 11.51
C THR A 37 -21.02 -8.71 10.70
N LYS A 38 -20.15 -7.78 10.32
CA LYS A 38 -20.51 -6.65 9.44
C LYS A 38 -20.06 -6.90 7.99
N THR A 39 -18.87 -7.47 7.81
CA THR A 39 -18.35 -7.94 6.51
C THR A 39 -17.61 -9.26 6.71
N GLN A 40 -17.17 -9.92 5.64
CA GLN A 40 -16.36 -11.14 5.74
C GLN A 40 -15.10 -10.95 6.60
N PHE A 41 -14.54 -9.73 6.61
CA PHE A 41 -13.32 -9.40 7.34
C PHE A 41 -13.58 -8.66 8.67
N LYS A 42 -14.72 -8.00 8.84
CA LYS A 42 -15.13 -7.36 10.10
C LYS A 42 -16.02 -8.31 10.90
N LYS A 43 -15.37 -9.31 11.50
CA LYS A 43 -16.04 -10.35 12.29
C LYS A 43 -15.43 -10.44 13.68
N ILE A 44 -16.26 -10.25 14.71
CA ILE A 44 -15.83 -10.31 16.12
C ILE A 44 -16.71 -11.28 16.88
N ILE A 45 -16.08 -12.05 17.75
CA ILE A 45 -16.71 -12.90 18.74
C ILE A 45 -16.51 -12.21 20.08
N VAL A 46 -17.61 -11.79 20.68
CA VAL A 46 -17.65 -11.19 22.01
C VAL A 46 -18.01 -12.29 23.01
N CYS A 47 -17.12 -12.55 23.95
CA CYS A 47 -17.35 -13.43 25.09
C CYS A 47 -17.50 -12.56 26.33
N ILE A 48 -18.59 -12.75 27.07
CA ILE A 48 -18.94 -11.99 28.26
C ILE A 48 -19.14 -12.97 29.40
N GLN A 49 -18.54 -12.69 30.55
CA GLN A 49 -18.70 -13.48 31.77
C GLN A 49 -19.15 -12.59 32.92
N PHE A 50 -20.03 -13.14 33.78
CA PHE A 50 -20.55 -12.45 34.94
C PHE A 50 -19.64 -12.70 36.15
N PRO A 51 -19.10 -11.67 36.81
CA PRO A 51 -18.47 -11.81 38.12
C PRO A 51 -19.53 -12.08 39.21
N GLN A 52 -19.08 -12.60 40.36
CA GLN A 52 -19.97 -13.00 41.46
C GLN A 52 -20.82 -11.84 42.00
N ASP A 53 -20.29 -10.61 41.99
CA ASP A 53 -20.94 -9.41 42.54
C ASP A 53 -21.66 -8.56 41.48
N TYR A 54 -21.87 -9.08 40.27
CA TYR A 54 -22.64 -8.38 39.23
C TYR A 54 -24.08 -8.09 39.70
N PRO A 55 -24.65 -6.88 39.48
CA PRO A 55 -24.18 -5.77 38.63
C PRO A 55 -23.35 -4.67 39.35
N LYS A 56 -22.84 -4.92 40.57
CA LYS A 56 -22.02 -3.94 41.31
C LYS A 56 -20.59 -3.83 40.78
N VAL A 57 -20.15 -4.85 40.04
CA VAL A 57 -18.84 -4.97 39.40
C VAL A 57 -19.06 -5.04 37.87
N PRO A 58 -18.17 -4.46 37.05
CA PRO A 58 -18.29 -4.52 35.59
C PRO A 58 -18.20 -5.95 35.04
N LEU A 59 -18.80 -6.19 33.88
CA LEU A 59 -18.66 -7.45 33.14
C LEU A 59 -17.22 -7.71 32.71
N LEU A 60 -16.84 -8.99 32.69
CA LEU A 60 -15.58 -9.44 32.10
C LEU A 60 -15.80 -9.68 30.60
N ILE A 61 -15.04 -9.00 29.75
CA ILE A 61 -15.20 -9.03 28.30
C ILE A 61 -13.94 -9.56 27.65
N GLU A 62 -14.10 -10.48 26.71
CA GLU A 62 -13.03 -10.99 25.87
C GLU A 62 -13.46 -10.92 24.40
N LEU A 63 -12.66 -10.23 23.58
CA LEU A 63 -12.92 -10.06 22.15
C LEU A 63 -11.98 -10.95 21.33
N LYS A 64 -12.54 -11.77 20.44
CA LYS A 64 -11.78 -12.65 19.54
C LYS A 64 -12.16 -12.39 18.08
N SER A 65 -11.17 -12.39 17.20
CA SER A 65 -11.38 -12.35 15.75
C SER A 65 -10.34 -13.19 15.05
N LYS A 66 -10.68 -13.74 13.88
CA LYS A 66 -9.72 -14.40 13.00
C LYS A 66 -9.04 -13.44 12.02
N THR A 67 -9.62 -12.25 11.84
CA THR A 67 -9.28 -11.31 10.76
C THR A 67 -8.79 -9.97 11.29
N LEU A 68 -9.17 -9.57 12.50
CA LEU A 68 -8.74 -8.32 13.13
C LEU A 68 -7.50 -8.52 14.02
N SER A 69 -6.71 -7.45 14.14
CA SER A 69 -5.51 -7.41 14.98
C SER A 69 -5.81 -7.66 16.45
N GLU A 70 -5.06 -8.56 17.10
CA GLU A 70 -5.13 -8.78 18.55
C GLU A 70 -4.84 -7.51 19.36
N LYS A 71 -3.92 -6.66 18.87
CA LYS A 71 -3.59 -5.39 19.53
C LYS A 71 -4.76 -4.42 19.53
N LEU A 72 -5.55 -4.42 18.45
CA LEU A 72 -6.77 -3.63 18.39
C LEU A 72 -7.84 -4.20 19.32
N LEU A 73 -8.03 -5.52 19.30
CA LEU A 73 -9.02 -6.19 20.16
C LEU A 73 -8.74 -5.94 21.63
N ASN A 74 -7.49 -6.09 22.08
CA ASN A 74 -7.11 -5.84 23.47
C ASN A 74 -7.38 -4.38 23.88
N ARG A 75 -7.07 -3.42 23.00
CA ARG A 75 -7.38 -2.00 23.25
C ARG A 75 -8.89 -1.76 23.33
N LEU A 76 -9.66 -2.37 22.44
CA LEU A 76 -11.12 -2.25 22.44
C LEU A 76 -11.72 -2.88 23.70
N THR A 77 -11.21 -4.04 24.15
CA THR A 77 -11.60 -4.67 25.41
C THR A 77 -11.40 -3.71 26.59
N SER A 78 -10.22 -3.10 26.72
CA SER A 78 -9.95 -2.13 27.79
C SER A 78 -10.84 -0.88 27.74
N VAL A 79 -11.32 -0.49 26.56
CA VAL A 79 -12.30 0.59 26.42
C VAL A 79 -13.69 0.12 26.84
N CYS A 80 -14.11 -1.09 26.43
CA CYS A 80 -15.37 -1.67 26.84
C CYS A 80 -15.47 -1.88 28.36
N GLU A 81 -14.39 -2.32 29.01
CA GLU A 81 -14.33 -2.48 30.47
C GLU A 81 -14.58 -1.15 31.20
N LYS A 82 -14.01 -0.04 30.69
CA LYS A 82 -14.27 1.31 31.24
C LYS A 82 -15.71 1.77 31.01
N GLU A 83 -16.30 1.45 29.85
CA GLU A 83 -17.72 1.74 29.61
C GLU A 83 -18.62 0.94 30.56
N CYS A 84 -18.26 -0.30 30.92
CA CYS A 84 -18.98 -1.07 31.94
C CYS A 84 -18.90 -0.43 33.33
N GLU A 85 -17.76 0.16 33.71
CA GLU A 85 -17.62 0.90 34.99
C GLU A 85 -18.57 2.11 35.08
N ASN A 86 -18.90 2.73 33.94
CA ASN A 86 -19.90 3.81 33.91
C ASN A 86 -21.35 3.30 34.05
N LEU A 87 -21.57 2.00 33.90
CA LEU A 87 -22.89 1.34 33.87
C LEU A 87 -23.13 0.46 35.11
N LEU A 88 -22.41 0.70 36.21
CA LEU A 88 -22.57 -0.05 37.45
C LEU A 88 -24.01 0.07 37.99
N GLY A 89 -24.54 -1.06 38.46
CA GLY A 89 -25.92 -1.17 38.96
C GLY A 89 -27.01 -1.25 37.88
N LYS A 90 -26.65 -1.23 36.59
CA LYS A 90 -27.57 -1.39 35.45
C LYS A 90 -27.19 -2.61 34.60
N ALA A 91 -28.06 -2.99 33.67
CA ALA A 91 -27.76 -3.99 32.65
C ALA A 91 -26.67 -3.46 31.70
N GLN A 92 -25.64 -4.26 31.46
CA GLN A 92 -24.43 -3.85 30.75
C GLN A 92 -24.27 -4.54 29.39
N ILE A 93 -24.89 -5.71 29.18
CA ILE A 93 -24.63 -6.54 27.98
C ILE A 93 -25.04 -5.83 26.68
N LEU A 94 -26.30 -5.41 26.56
CA LEU A 94 -26.80 -4.77 25.34
C LEU A 94 -26.08 -3.44 25.03
N PRO A 95 -25.88 -2.53 26.01
CA PRO A 95 -25.10 -1.31 25.79
C PRO A 95 -23.70 -1.58 25.24
N VAL A 96 -22.97 -2.54 25.82
CA VAL A 96 -21.61 -2.89 25.42
C VAL A 96 -21.59 -3.50 24.02
N LEU A 97 -22.50 -4.43 23.72
CA LEU A 97 -22.56 -5.03 22.39
C LEU A 97 -22.92 -3.99 21.32
N LYS A 98 -23.82 -3.04 21.65
CA LYS A 98 -24.14 -1.90 20.78
C LYS A 98 -22.93 -0.99 20.57
N PHE A 99 -22.18 -0.69 21.63
CA PHE A 99 -20.94 0.07 21.56
C PHE A 99 -19.91 -0.59 20.63
N ILE A 100 -19.68 -1.89 20.79
CA ILE A 100 -18.76 -2.66 19.92
C ILE A 100 -19.21 -2.61 18.47
N SER A 101 -20.51 -2.85 18.21
CA SER A 101 -21.07 -2.81 16.85
C SER A 101 -20.89 -1.43 16.20
N ASN A 102 -21.24 -0.36 16.92
CA ASN A 102 -21.07 1.02 16.46
C ASN A 102 -19.60 1.37 16.23
N PHE A 103 -18.70 0.94 17.10
CA PHE A 103 -17.27 1.19 16.95
C PHE A 103 -16.72 0.59 15.65
N ILE A 104 -17.11 -0.64 15.30
CA ILE A 104 -16.68 -1.30 14.05
C ILE A 104 -17.25 -0.59 12.81
N GLU A 105 -18.46 -0.06 12.93
CA GLU A 105 -19.15 0.64 11.85
C GLU A 105 -18.55 2.03 11.59
N GLU A 106 -18.27 2.79 12.64
CA GLU A 106 -17.66 4.11 12.52
C GLU A 106 -16.17 4.06 12.13
N ASN A 107 -15.48 2.96 12.46
CA ASN A 107 -14.05 2.78 12.20
C ASN A 107 -13.79 1.79 11.07
N SER A 108 -14.06 2.23 9.83
CA SER A 108 -13.89 1.35 8.67
C SER A 108 -12.47 0.86 8.42
N LEU A 109 -11.44 1.58 8.89
CA LEU A 109 -10.03 1.19 8.71
C LEU A 109 -9.54 0.12 9.72
N VAL A 110 -10.43 -0.40 10.58
CA VAL A 110 -10.11 -1.49 11.53
C VAL A 110 -9.54 -2.73 10.81
N CYS A 111 -9.98 -3.01 9.58
CA CYS A 111 -9.49 -4.13 8.78
C CYS A 111 -8.00 -4.05 8.39
N CYS A 112 -7.41 -2.85 8.39
CA CYS A 112 -6.02 -2.60 8.00
C CYS A 112 -5.19 -1.99 9.14
N TYR A 113 -5.60 -2.21 10.39
CA TYR A 113 -4.95 -1.64 11.57
C TYR A 113 -3.45 -1.94 11.65
N ASP A 114 -3.04 -3.20 11.44
CA ASP A 114 -1.63 -3.59 11.50
C ASP A 114 -0.80 -3.03 10.34
N GLU A 115 -1.41 -2.89 9.16
CA GLU A 115 -0.79 -2.27 8.00
C GLU A 115 -0.56 -0.78 8.23
N ILE A 116 -1.56 -0.07 8.78
CA ILE A 116 -1.42 1.34 9.17
C ILE A 116 -0.33 1.50 10.23
N ALA A 117 -0.28 0.61 11.23
CA ALA A 117 0.75 0.65 12.26
C ALA A 117 2.15 0.42 11.68
N SER A 118 2.28 -0.44 10.67
CA SER A 118 3.54 -0.69 9.96
C SER A 118 3.94 0.51 9.09
N LEU A 119 2.99 1.11 8.39
CA LEU A 119 3.22 2.30 7.57
C LEU A 119 3.69 3.48 8.41
N LYS A 120 3.09 3.71 9.59
CA LYS A 120 3.53 4.76 10.51
C LYS A 120 5.01 4.64 10.91
N LYS A 121 5.59 3.44 10.92
CA LYS A 121 7.01 3.22 11.24
C LYS A 121 7.95 3.55 10.07
N LEU A 122 7.41 3.56 8.85
CA LEU A 122 8.19 3.81 7.63
C LEU A 122 8.26 5.31 7.28
N LEU A 123 7.33 6.10 7.81
CA LEU A 123 7.27 7.55 7.60
C LEU A 123 8.35 8.26 8.41
N LEU A 124 8.95 9.28 7.79
CA LEU A 124 9.90 10.21 8.43
C LEU A 124 9.17 11.47 8.92
N GLU A 125 9.86 12.35 9.63
CA GLU A 125 9.28 13.56 10.24
C GLU A 125 8.57 14.50 9.25
N ASN A 126 9.04 14.55 8.00
CA ASN A 126 8.46 15.38 6.94
C ASN A 126 7.24 14.75 6.24
N ASP A 127 6.96 13.48 6.53
CA ASP A 127 5.83 12.77 5.93
C ASP A 127 4.58 12.89 6.80
N GLU A 128 3.40 12.92 6.19
CA GLU A 128 2.13 12.99 6.90
C GLU A 128 1.21 11.82 6.52
N LEU A 129 0.55 11.24 7.53
CA LEU A 129 -0.49 10.22 7.37
C LEU A 129 -1.73 10.61 8.17
N LYS A 130 -2.78 11.03 7.47
CA LYS A 130 -4.06 11.42 8.09
C LYS A 130 -5.12 10.37 7.79
N LEU A 131 -5.75 9.83 8.83
CA LEU A 131 -6.76 8.78 8.75
C LEU A 131 -8.16 9.41 8.80
N LYS A 132 -9.02 9.09 7.84
CA LYS A 132 -10.45 9.44 7.87
C LYS A 132 -11.28 8.16 7.94
N GLN A 133 -11.59 7.79 9.18
CA GLN A 133 -12.27 6.54 9.53
C GLN A 133 -13.66 6.42 8.90
N LYS A 134 -14.48 7.48 9.01
CA LYS A 134 -15.87 7.49 8.50
C LYS A 134 -15.99 7.31 6.99
N THR A 135 -15.02 7.82 6.24
CA THR A 135 -15.02 7.74 4.76
C THR A 135 -14.11 6.64 4.24
N SER A 136 -13.52 5.80 5.11
CA SER A 136 -12.57 4.75 4.73
C SER A 136 -11.40 5.24 3.88
N MET A 137 -10.83 6.40 4.23
CA MET A 137 -9.78 7.07 3.45
C MET A 137 -8.52 7.33 4.28
N ILE A 138 -7.37 7.23 3.63
CA ILE A 138 -6.05 7.49 4.20
C ILE A 138 -5.36 8.53 3.31
N TYR A 139 -5.05 9.70 3.86
CA TYR A 139 -4.27 10.71 3.16
C TYR A 139 -2.80 10.50 3.47
N LEU A 140 -2.02 10.21 2.43
CA LEU A 140 -0.58 10.01 2.50
C LEU A 140 0.12 11.18 1.81
N LYS A 141 1.03 11.85 2.52
CA LYS A 141 1.98 12.81 1.96
C LYS A 141 3.38 12.31 2.27
N ALA A 142 4.12 11.96 1.22
CA ALA A 142 5.52 11.61 1.32
C ALA A 142 6.38 12.71 0.68
N GLN A 143 7.52 13.03 1.28
CA GLN A 143 8.40 14.10 0.82
C GLN A 143 9.88 13.70 0.91
N GLN A 144 10.67 14.07 -0.08
CA GLN A 144 12.13 13.92 -0.08
C GLN A 144 12.77 15.15 -0.71
N GLY A 145 13.48 15.94 0.11
CA GLY A 145 13.99 17.25 -0.31
C GLY A 145 12.85 18.14 -0.80
N SER A 146 13.02 18.70 -2.00
CA SER A 146 12.03 19.54 -2.67
C SER A 146 10.90 18.74 -3.35
N TYR A 147 10.99 17.41 -3.44
CA TYR A 147 10.00 16.57 -4.12
C TYR A 147 8.95 16.02 -3.16
N TYR A 148 7.69 15.99 -3.58
CA TYR A 148 6.60 15.44 -2.79
C TYR A 148 5.58 14.66 -3.63
N LEU A 149 4.88 13.75 -2.97
CA LEU A 149 3.70 13.07 -3.48
C LEU A 149 2.63 13.07 -2.39
N LYS A 150 1.47 13.64 -2.71
CA LYS A 150 0.25 13.57 -1.91
C LYS A 150 -0.74 12.68 -2.64
N THR A 151 -1.30 11.71 -1.95
CA THR A 151 -2.35 10.86 -2.53
C THR A 151 -3.35 10.47 -1.45
N LYS A 152 -4.58 10.28 -1.89
CA LYS A 152 -5.64 9.70 -1.09
C LYS A 152 -5.75 8.22 -1.43
N ILE A 153 -5.64 7.37 -0.41
CA ILE A 153 -5.79 5.93 -0.52
C ILE A 153 -7.19 5.57 0.00
N VAL A 154 -8.00 4.97 -0.84
CA VAL A 154 -9.37 4.55 -0.50
C VAL A 154 -9.37 3.06 -0.19
N VAL A 155 -9.87 2.69 1.00
CA VAL A 155 -9.99 1.29 1.42
C VAL A 155 -11.42 0.82 1.16
N PRO A 156 -11.64 -0.20 0.32
CA PRO A 156 -12.98 -0.68 -0.02
C PRO A 156 -13.62 -1.45 1.15
N ASP A 157 -14.95 -1.50 1.19
CA ASP A 157 -15.70 -2.15 2.29
C ASP A 157 -15.46 -3.67 2.37
N ASN A 158 -15.22 -4.32 1.24
CA ASN A 158 -14.91 -5.75 1.16
C ASN A 158 -13.40 -6.05 1.18
N TYR A 159 -12.58 -5.14 1.70
CA TYR A 159 -11.15 -5.41 1.91
C TYR A 159 -10.92 -6.65 2.78
N PRO A 160 -9.98 -7.56 2.44
CA PRO A 160 -8.97 -7.47 1.37
C PRO A 160 -9.37 -8.12 0.02
N GLU A 161 -10.64 -8.45 -0.21
CA GLU A 161 -11.08 -9.03 -1.50
C GLU A 161 -10.94 -8.06 -2.67
N ARG A 162 -11.03 -6.76 -2.39
CA ARG A 162 -10.67 -5.70 -3.33
C ARG A 162 -9.46 -4.94 -2.81
N CYS A 163 -8.60 -4.53 -3.75
CA CYS A 163 -7.41 -3.77 -3.43
C CYS A 163 -7.73 -2.30 -3.13
N VAL A 164 -6.78 -1.61 -2.50
CA VAL A 164 -6.90 -0.18 -2.22
C VAL A 164 -6.86 0.66 -3.51
N GLY A 165 -7.70 1.70 -3.56
CA GLY A 165 -7.72 2.68 -4.65
C GLY A 165 -6.78 3.86 -4.38
N LEU A 166 -6.22 4.44 -5.44
CA LEU A 166 -5.46 5.68 -5.38
C LEU A 166 -6.23 6.79 -6.09
N GLU A 167 -6.58 7.85 -5.36
CA GLU A 167 -7.34 9.02 -5.81
C GLU A 167 -6.63 10.33 -5.42
N ASP A 168 -7.11 11.44 -6.00
CA ASP A 168 -6.73 12.82 -5.64
C ASP A 168 -5.22 13.01 -5.46
N THR A 169 -4.45 12.62 -6.48
CA THR A 169 -2.98 12.69 -6.43
C THR A 169 -2.46 14.07 -6.85
N ASP A 170 -1.65 14.68 -5.99
CA ASP A 170 -0.90 15.92 -6.21
C ASP A 170 0.60 15.63 -6.05
N SER A 171 1.42 16.10 -6.99
CA SER A 171 2.84 15.78 -7.08
C SER A 171 3.58 16.82 -7.90
N ASN A 172 4.83 17.10 -7.52
CA ASN A 172 5.74 17.93 -8.31
C ASN A 172 6.80 17.12 -9.08
N PHE A 173 6.65 15.79 -9.13
CA PHE A 173 7.48 14.95 -10.01
C PHE A 173 7.10 15.11 -11.49
N PRO A 174 8.03 14.86 -12.43
CA PRO A 174 7.72 14.76 -13.86
C PRO A 174 6.58 13.79 -14.14
N ALA A 175 5.70 14.14 -15.09
CA ALA A 175 4.48 13.39 -15.38
C ALA A 175 4.72 11.90 -15.69
N ALA A 176 5.80 11.57 -16.40
CA ALA A 176 6.17 10.18 -16.70
C ALA A 176 6.45 9.36 -15.44
N ILE A 177 7.14 9.97 -14.46
CA ILE A 177 7.44 9.35 -13.16
C ILE A 177 6.17 9.18 -12.34
N VAL A 178 5.29 10.19 -12.31
CA VAL A 178 4.00 10.10 -11.60
C VAL A 178 3.15 8.97 -12.17
N ARG A 179 3.03 8.85 -13.50
CA ARG A 179 2.32 7.76 -14.17
C ARG A 179 2.92 6.40 -13.79
N TYR A 180 4.25 6.28 -13.72
CA TYR A 180 4.91 5.07 -13.27
C TYR A 180 4.57 4.72 -11.81
N ILE A 181 4.73 5.68 -10.88
CA ILE A 181 4.48 5.46 -9.45
C ILE A 181 3.02 5.01 -9.24
N LEU A 182 2.07 5.72 -9.83
CA LEU A 182 0.65 5.38 -9.70
C LEU A 182 0.30 4.07 -10.41
N GLY A 183 0.79 3.86 -11.62
CA GLY A 183 0.54 2.64 -12.39
C GLY A 183 1.12 1.40 -11.71
N LYS A 184 2.35 1.49 -11.21
CA LYS A 184 2.99 0.39 -10.48
C LYS A 184 2.34 0.15 -9.12
N GLY A 185 1.94 1.20 -8.41
CA GLY A 185 1.16 1.09 -7.17
C GLY A 185 -0.16 0.36 -7.39
N LYS A 186 -0.93 0.74 -8.42
CA LYS A 186 -2.18 0.06 -8.81
C LYS A 186 -1.95 -1.41 -9.17
N GLU A 187 -0.90 -1.71 -9.95
CA GLU A 187 -0.57 -3.09 -10.32
C GLU A 187 -0.14 -3.93 -9.10
N LEU A 188 0.61 -3.37 -8.15
CA LEU A 188 0.94 -4.07 -6.90
C LEU A 188 -0.32 -4.38 -6.08
N GLY A 189 -1.25 -3.43 -6.00
CA GLY A 189 -2.55 -3.66 -5.36
C GLY A 189 -3.33 -4.77 -6.05
N ARG A 190 -3.41 -4.74 -7.39
CA ARG A 190 -4.07 -5.76 -8.22
C ARG A 190 -3.51 -7.16 -7.96
N GLN A 191 -2.18 -7.29 -7.91
CA GLN A 191 -1.49 -8.57 -7.66
C GLN A 191 -1.79 -9.18 -6.28
N CYS A 192 -2.25 -8.39 -5.31
CA CYS A 192 -2.62 -8.90 -4.00
C CYS A 192 -4.01 -9.56 -4.00
N VAL A 193 -4.88 -9.21 -4.95
CA VAL A 193 -6.31 -9.58 -4.93
C VAL A 193 -6.78 -10.33 -6.18
N GLU A 194 -6.04 -10.24 -7.29
CA GLU A 194 -6.31 -10.96 -8.52
C GLU A 194 -5.25 -12.04 -8.79
N PRO A 195 -5.66 -13.18 -9.36
CA PRO A 195 -4.72 -14.23 -9.72
C PRO A 195 -3.72 -13.77 -10.78
N PRO A 196 -2.51 -14.36 -10.81
CA PRO A 196 -1.53 -14.07 -11.84
C PRO A 196 -2.07 -14.45 -13.23
N ILE A 197 -1.88 -13.57 -14.21
CA ILE A 197 -2.33 -13.74 -15.60
C ILE A 197 -1.77 -15.04 -16.23
N LYS A 198 -0.60 -15.49 -15.77
CA LYS A 198 0.01 -16.76 -16.17
C LYS A 198 -0.04 -17.74 -15.01
N GLU A 199 -0.97 -18.69 -15.08
CA GLU A 199 -1.07 -19.78 -14.13
C GLU A 199 0.16 -20.70 -14.27
N LYS A 200 0.83 -20.96 -13.16
CA LYS A 200 1.88 -21.99 -13.12
C LYS A 200 1.22 -23.32 -12.82
N ALA A 201 1.60 -24.38 -13.55
CA ALA A 201 1.02 -25.73 -13.48
C ALA A 201 1.05 -26.43 -12.09
N ARG A 202 1.65 -25.81 -11.06
CA ARG A 202 1.72 -26.30 -9.68
C ARG A 202 1.45 -25.19 -8.64
N ALA A 203 0.79 -24.10 -9.01
CA ALA A 203 0.49 -23.03 -8.06
C ALA A 203 -0.61 -23.48 -7.08
N THR A 204 -0.44 -23.15 -5.80
CA THR A 204 -1.52 -23.20 -4.80
C THR A 204 -2.67 -22.29 -5.24
N LEU A 205 -3.90 -22.62 -4.82
CA LEU A 205 -5.08 -21.78 -5.07
C LEU A 205 -4.78 -20.36 -4.57
N PHE A 206 -4.94 -19.38 -5.47
CA PHE A 206 -4.72 -17.98 -5.16
C PHE A 206 -5.74 -17.51 -4.10
N GLN A 207 -5.27 -16.79 -3.08
CA GLN A 207 -6.11 -16.18 -2.06
C GLN A 207 -5.82 -14.69 -1.97
N PRO A 208 -6.86 -13.83 -1.92
CA PRO A 208 -6.68 -12.40 -1.73
C PRO A 208 -5.91 -12.09 -0.45
N SER A 209 -5.06 -11.07 -0.52
CA SER A 209 -4.18 -10.66 0.57
C SER A 209 -4.27 -9.13 0.78
N PRO A 210 -4.00 -8.65 2.00
CA PRO A 210 -3.99 -7.22 2.29
C PRO A 210 -2.98 -6.46 1.40
N SER A 211 -3.43 -5.38 0.79
CA SER A 211 -2.67 -4.61 -0.22
C SER A 211 -2.20 -3.24 0.26
N LEU A 212 -2.78 -2.68 1.33
CA LEU A 212 -2.51 -1.32 1.78
C LEU A 212 -1.02 -1.09 2.05
N ASN A 213 -0.39 -1.97 2.84
CA ASN A 213 1.00 -1.83 3.20
C ASN A 213 1.92 -1.94 1.98
N ILE A 214 1.67 -2.91 1.09
CA ILE A 214 2.47 -3.11 -0.12
C ILE A 214 2.43 -1.88 -1.02
N VAL A 215 1.22 -1.35 -1.27
CA VAL A 215 1.03 -0.18 -2.12
C VAL A 215 1.63 1.06 -1.46
N ALA A 216 1.25 1.39 -0.24
CA ALA A 216 1.71 2.60 0.43
C ALA A 216 3.23 2.59 0.70
N SER A 217 3.81 1.47 1.10
CA SER A 217 5.27 1.35 1.28
C SER A 217 6.01 1.54 -0.04
N PHE A 218 5.47 1.03 -1.16
CA PHE A 218 6.05 1.28 -2.48
C PHE A 218 6.01 2.77 -2.86
N LEU A 219 4.88 3.45 -2.61
CA LEU A 219 4.74 4.88 -2.88
C LEU A 219 5.76 5.69 -2.07
N VAL A 220 5.83 5.48 -0.75
CA VAL A 220 6.79 6.19 0.10
C VAL A 220 8.21 5.90 -0.34
N ARG A 221 8.58 4.62 -0.54
CA ARG A 221 9.93 4.25 -0.97
C ARG A 221 10.30 4.88 -2.32
N SER A 222 9.37 4.93 -3.26
CA SER A 222 9.61 5.56 -4.56
C SER A 222 9.93 7.04 -4.40
N VAL A 223 9.16 7.77 -3.59
CA VAL A 223 9.38 9.20 -3.31
C VAL A 223 10.70 9.44 -2.61
N LYS A 224 11.12 8.56 -1.69
CA LYS A 224 12.42 8.67 -0.99
C LYS A 224 13.61 8.36 -1.89
N MET A 225 13.47 7.41 -2.81
CA MET A 225 14.58 6.90 -3.61
C MET A 225 14.80 7.68 -4.92
N LEU A 226 13.72 8.05 -5.63
CA LEU A 226 13.81 8.63 -6.97
C LEU A 226 14.62 9.94 -7.03
N PRO A 227 14.45 10.92 -6.11
CA PRO A 227 15.26 12.13 -6.11
C PRO A 227 16.76 11.87 -5.88
N MET A 228 17.09 10.78 -5.20
CA MET A 228 18.48 10.39 -4.90
C MET A 228 19.08 9.48 -5.97
N GLU A 229 18.28 9.09 -6.97
CA GLU A 229 18.71 8.15 -8.00
C GLU A 229 19.65 8.83 -9.00
N ARG A 230 20.78 8.16 -9.23
CA ARG A 230 21.82 8.61 -10.14
C ARG A 230 21.67 7.94 -11.50
N CYS A 231 22.01 8.66 -12.55
CA CYS A 231 22.05 8.13 -13.91
C CYS A 231 23.03 6.97 -13.98
N GLN A 232 22.62 5.85 -14.57
CA GLN A 232 23.47 4.66 -14.61
C GLN A 232 24.71 4.80 -15.49
N LEU A 233 24.76 5.79 -16.38
CA LEU A 233 25.93 6.09 -17.20
C LEU A 233 26.81 7.18 -16.57
N CYS A 234 26.32 8.42 -16.46
CA CYS A 234 27.14 9.55 -16.02
C CYS A 234 27.25 9.69 -14.49
N ARG A 235 26.50 8.91 -13.71
CA ARG A 235 26.48 8.90 -12.23
C ARG A 235 26.07 10.21 -11.55
N LYS A 236 25.66 11.23 -12.30
CA LYS A 236 25.02 12.44 -11.78
C LYS A 236 23.57 12.16 -11.37
N LEU A 237 22.99 12.98 -10.49
CA LEU A 237 21.57 12.89 -10.14
C LEU A 237 20.72 13.05 -11.39
N CYS A 238 19.71 12.18 -11.54
CA CYS A 238 18.78 12.26 -12.68
C CYS A 238 17.80 13.42 -12.51
N LEU A 239 17.32 13.62 -11.29
CA LEU A 239 16.40 14.70 -10.96
C LEU A 239 17.19 15.89 -10.40
N PRO A 240 16.89 17.13 -10.83
CA PRO A 240 17.49 18.34 -10.26
C PRO A 240 17.05 18.54 -8.80
N GLU A 241 17.75 19.38 -8.05
CA GLU A 241 17.36 19.67 -6.65
C GLU A 241 16.03 20.43 -6.56
N LYS A 242 15.73 21.25 -7.57
CA LYS A 242 14.47 21.97 -7.71
C LYS A 242 13.59 21.31 -8.77
N PRO A 243 12.37 20.88 -8.43
CA PRO A 243 11.45 20.23 -9.36
C PRO A 243 11.12 21.06 -10.60
N GLU A 244 11.12 22.38 -10.47
CA GLU A 244 10.85 23.33 -11.57
C GLU A 244 11.90 23.30 -12.68
N GLU A 245 13.13 22.89 -12.36
CA GLU A 245 14.23 22.76 -13.32
C GLU A 245 14.17 21.42 -14.07
N ALA A 246 13.23 20.53 -13.72
CA ALA A 246 13.12 19.23 -14.36
C ALA A 246 12.70 19.38 -15.82
N VAL A 247 13.49 18.80 -16.72
CA VAL A 247 13.29 18.93 -18.16
C VAL A 247 12.07 18.13 -18.61
N ILE A 248 11.03 18.85 -19.07
CA ILE A 248 9.75 18.28 -19.50
C ILE A 248 9.81 17.78 -20.94
N ASP A 249 10.62 18.44 -21.80
CA ASP A 249 10.78 18.06 -23.20
C ASP A 249 11.40 16.67 -23.33
N GLU A 250 10.66 15.72 -23.92
CA GLU A 250 11.05 14.32 -24.10
C GLU A 250 12.20 14.11 -25.09
N ASN A 251 12.62 15.17 -25.81
CA ASN A 251 13.72 15.13 -26.77
C ASN A 251 15.00 15.81 -26.26
N ALA A 252 14.93 16.49 -25.13
CA ALA A 252 16.08 17.20 -24.58
C ALA A 252 17.08 16.25 -23.90
N ASP A 253 18.36 16.58 -23.98
CA ASP A 253 19.47 15.71 -23.53
C ASP A 253 19.40 15.29 -22.06
N LEU A 254 18.94 16.20 -21.20
CA LEU A 254 18.81 16.01 -19.75
C LEU A 254 17.44 15.47 -19.34
N HIS A 255 16.54 15.17 -20.30
CA HIS A 255 15.28 14.50 -20.00
C HIS A 255 15.53 13.15 -19.32
N VAL A 256 14.74 12.83 -18.30
CA VAL A 256 14.92 11.61 -17.53
C VAL A 256 14.06 10.49 -18.10
N GLU A 257 14.71 9.49 -18.67
CA GLU A 257 14.06 8.27 -19.16
C GLU A 257 14.17 7.16 -18.11
N ARG A 258 13.04 6.51 -17.86
CA ARG A 258 12.97 5.37 -16.94
C ARG A 258 12.82 4.07 -17.73
N LEU A 259 13.80 3.18 -17.59
CA LEU A 259 13.77 1.89 -18.27
C LEU A 259 12.85 0.88 -17.55
N TYR A 260 12.46 -0.19 -18.26
CA TYR A 260 11.66 -1.28 -17.69
C TYR A 260 12.30 -1.97 -16.49
N CYS A 261 13.64 -2.06 -16.47
CA CYS A 261 14.39 -2.60 -15.34
C CYS A 261 14.32 -1.71 -14.09
N GLY A 262 13.77 -0.51 -14.25
CA GLY A 262 13.42 0.41 -13.20
C GLY A 262 14.41 1.53 -12.92
N HIS A 263 15.58 1.49 -13.56
CA HIS A 263 16.63 2.47 -13.41
C HIS A 263 16.45 3.69 -14.31
N LEU A 264 16.94 4.85 -13.84
CA LEU A 264 16.88 6.12 -14.55
C LEU A 264 18.15 6.44 -15.36
N PHE A 265 17.95 7.09 -16.49
CA PHE A 265 19.00 7.63 -17.35
C PHE A 265 18.62 9.04 -17.81
N HIS A 266 19.62 9.92 -18.02
CA HIS A 266 19.42 11.07 -18.91
C HIS A 266 19.27 10.55 -20.35
N LEU A 267 18.43 11.19 -21.16
CA LEU A 267 18.17 10.78 -22.53
C LEU A 267 19.46 10.70 -23.34
N GLN A 268 20.31 11.73 -23.31
CA GLN A 268 21.58 11.71 -24.05
C GLN A 268 22.52 10.59 -23.57
N CYS A 269 22.51 10.31 -22.27
CA CYS A 269 23.26 9.19 -21.71
C CYS A 269 22.72 7.85 -22.23
N LEU A 270 21.41 7.67 -22.26
CA LEU A 270 20.79 6.47 -22.81
C LEU A 270 21.12 6.31 -24.29
N ILE A 271 21.00 7.38 -25.10
CA ILE A 271 21.34 7.38 -26.53
C ILE A 271 22.78 6.97 -26.75
N THR A 272 23.70 7.59 -26.01
CA THR A 272 25.14 7.28 -26.07
C THR A 272 25.37 5.82 -25.73
N TYR A 273 24.79 5.34 -24.62
CA TYR A 273 24.94 3.95 -24.18
C TYR A 273 24.39 2.94 -25.19
N MET A 274 23.28 3.25 -25.85
CA MET A 274 22.66 2.39 -26.87
C MET A 274 23.45 2.35 -28.18
N LYS A 275 24.27 3.39 -28.47
CA LYS A 275 25.09 3.50 -29.68
C LYS A 275 26.54 3.04 -29.52
N THR A 276 27.04 2.84 -28.31
CA THR A 276 28.40 2.31 -28.07
C THR A 276 28.37 0.79 -27.93
N PRO A 277 29.43 0.03 -28.20
CA PRO A 277 29.51 -1.40 -27.89
C PRO A 277 29.58 -1.62 -26.35
N PRO A 278 29.36 -2.86 -25.86
CA PRO A 278 29.02 -4.09 -26.59
C PRO A 278 27.53 -4.15 -26.96
N PHE A 279 27.21 -4.81 -28.09
CA PHE A 279 25.84 -5.04 -28.57
C PHE A 279 25.37 -6.49 -28.41
N HIS A 280 26.28 -7.46 -28.29
CA HIS A 280 25.97 -8.88 -28.23
C HIS A 280 25.09 -9.26 -27.04
N GLY A 281 24.02 -10.02 -27.32
CA GLY A 281 23.04 -10.45 -26.30
C GLY A 281 22.09 -9.33 -25.87
N GLY A 282 22.08 -8.23 -26.61
CA GLY A 282 21.29 -7.04 -26.38
C GLY A 282 21.90 -6.13 -25.32
N LYS A 283 21.56 -4.84 -25.39
CA LYS A 283 21.97 -3.87 -24.38
C LYS A 283 21.42 -4.25 -23.01
N LYS A 284 22.28 -4.28 -22.00
CA LYS A 284 21.95 -4.63 -20.62
C LYS A 284 22.12 -3.40 -19.73
N CYS A 285 21.26 -3.24 -18.73
CA CYS A 285 21.42 -2.17 -17.78
C CYS A 285 22.75 -2.37 -17.02
N PRO A 286 23.64 -1.36 -16.92
CA PRO A 286 24.92 -1.50 -16.24
C PRO A 286 24.82 -1.91 -14.77
N SER A 287 23.69 -1.61 -14.12
CA SER A 287 23.52 -1.84 -12.68
C SER A 287 22.83 -3.16 -12.33
N CYS A 288 21.88 -3.62 -13.14
CA CYS A 288 21.13 -4.86 -12.85
C CYS A 288 21.25 -5.97 -13.89
N GLY A 289 21.97 -5.74 -15.00
CA GLY A 289 22.18 -6.74 -16.04
C GLY A 289 20.94 -7.13 -16.86
N GLN A 290 19.76 -6.59 -16.55
CA GLN A 290 18.54 -6.82 -17.32
C GLN A 290 18.61 -6.16 -18.69
N ARG A 291 18.04 -6.81 -19.71
CA ARG A 291 18.00 -6.28 -21.08
C ARG A 291 17.23 -4.95 -21.10
N VAL A 292 17.85 -3.92 -21.65
CA VAL A 292 17.25 -2.62 -21.91
C VAL A 292 16.35 -2.76 -23.13
N TYR A 293 15.09 -2.42 -22.95
CA TYR A 293 14.13 -2.24 -24.03
C TYR A 293 13.66 -0.79 -24.00
N HIS A 294 13.60 -0.14 -25.15
CA HIS A 294 13.11 1.23 -25.28
C HIS A 294 12.40 1.37 -26.62
N ASP A 295 11.16 1.87 -26.63
CA ASP A 295 10.33 1.91 -27.85
C ASP A 295 10.94 2.76 -28.96
N LYS A 296 11.61 3.88 -28.60
CA LYS A 296 12.35 4.74 -29.53
C LYS A 296 13.60 4.05 -30.17
N TRP A 297 14.06 2.91 -29.63
CA TRP A 297 15.26 2.18 -30.10
C TRP A 297 14.98 0.70 -30.39
N ARG A 298 14.16 0.43 -31.42
CA ARG A 298 14.04 -0.91 -32.02
C ARG A 298 15.12 -1.12 -33.08
N LEU A 299 16.35 -1.34 -32.66
CA LEU A 299 17.46 -1.72 -33.55
C LEU A 299 17.93 -3.13 -33.21
N SER A 300 18.15 -3.95 -34.24
CA SER A 300 18.77 -5.27 -34.07
C SER A 300 20.25 -5.11 -33.72
N GLU A 301 20.79 -6.08 -32.98
CA GLU A 301 22.19 -6.08 -32.53
C GLU A 301 23.15 -5.94 -33.72
N ARG A 302 22.91 -6.72 -34.78
CA ARG A 302 23.68 -6.68 -36.03
C ARG A 302 23.66 -5.30 -36.69
N LEU A 303 22.48 -4.68 -36.80
CA LEU A 303 22.37 -3.36 -37.43
C LEU A 303 23.02 -2.25 -36.58
N ALA A 304 22.97 -2.37 -35.25
CA ALA A 304 23.65 -1.44 -34.36
C ALA A 304 25.18 -1.56 -34.47
N GLU A 305 25.69 -2.79 -34.56
CA GLU A 305 27.11 -3.08 -34.74
C GLU A 305 27.64 -2.60 -36.10
N GLU A 306 26.93 -2.89 -37.19
CA GLU A 306 27.27 -2.41 -38.54
C GLU A 306 27.31 -0.88 -38.60
N ARG A 307 26.32 -0.18 -38.01
CA ARG A 307 26.29 1.29 -37.96
C ARG A 307 27.44 1.86 -37.15
N TRP A 308 27.75 1.27 -36.00
CA TRP A 308 28.87 1.71 -35.16
C TRP A 308 30.22 1.50 -35.87
N ALA A 309 30.42 0.33 -36.48
CA ALA A 309 31.64 0.01 -37.23
C ALA A 309 31.84 0.98 -38.41
N HIS A 310 30.79 1.28 -39.17
CA HIS A 310 30.83 2.25 -40.26
C HIS A 310 31.16 3.67 -39.75
N GLN A 311 30.55 4.09 -38.63
CA GLN A 311 30.87 5.39 -38.02
C GLN A 311 32.33 5.46 -37.57
N GLN A 312 32.86 4.38 -36.99
CA GLN A 312 34.24 4.33 -36.53
C GLN A 312 35.24 4.28 -37.70
N ALA A 313 34.92 3.57 -38.79
CA ALA A 313 35.72 3.57 -40.02
C ALA A 313 35.83 4.98 -40.60
N ARG A 314 34.70 5.67 -40.76
CA ARG A 314 34.69 7.06 -41.24
C ARG A 314 35.46 8.02 -40.34
N ALA A 315 35.40 7.84 -39.03
CA ALA A 315 36.17 8.65 -38.08
C ALA A 315 37.69 8.43 -38.22
N ARG A 316 38.12 7.19 -38.50
CA ARG A 316 39.53 6.87 -38.78
C ARG A 316 39.99 7.49 -40.10
N GLU A 317 39.20 7.36 -41.16
CA GLU A 317 39.48 8.01 -42.45
C GLU A 317 39.65 9.52 -42.31
N LEU A 318 38.75 10.19 -41.57
CA LEU A 318 38.86 11.63 -41.32
C LEU A 318 40.08 12.01 -40.49
N ALA A 319 40.47 11.18 -39.52
CA ALA A 319 41.69 11.40 -38.73
C ALA A 319 42.94 11.22 -39.60
N GLU A 320 43.00 10.18 -40.44
CA GLU A 320 44.10 9.96 -41.39
C GLU A 320 44.22 11.12 -42.39
N VAL A 321 43.09 11.69 -42.84
CA VAL A 321 43.09 12.90 -43.69
C VAL A 321 43.60 14.12 -42.91
N ALA A 322 43.19 14.31 -41.65
CA ALA A 322 43.67 15.42 -40.83
C ALA A 322 45.18 15.32 -40.56
N ASP A 323 45.67 14.14 -40.20
CA ASP A 323 47.10 13.85 -39.98
C ASP A 323 47.93 14.05 -41.26
N PHE A 324 47.34 13.88 -42.45
CA PHE A 324 48.01 14.17 -43.73
C PHE A 324 48.19 15.68 -44.00
N PHE A 325 47.40 16.54 -43.34
CA PHE A 325 47.46 18.00 -43.50
C PHE A 325 48.24 18.73 -42.40
N GLU A 326 48.76 18.02 -41.38
CA GLU A 326 49.71 18.53 -40.36
C GLU A 326 51.17 18.25 -40.74
#